data_AF-A0A0M8X952-F1
#
_entry.id   AF-A0A0M8X952-F1
#
_cell.length_a   1.000
_cell.length_b   1.000
_cell.length_c   1.000
_cell.angle_alpha   90.00
_cell.angle_beta   90.00
_cell.angle_gamma   90.00
#
_symmetry.space_group_name_H-M   'P 1'
#
loop_
_entity.id
_entity.type
_entity.pdbx_description
1 polymer ?
#
loop_
_entity_poly.entity_id
_entity_poly.type
_entity_poly.pdbx_seq_one_letter_code
_entity_poly.pdbx_strand_id
1 'polypeptide(L)'
;MTSRDATHDFLAHNQAMMHTYCYQMAETWLELHPEATASELLGFLREQAHTAQTAAAEVYVAKEGMTMDEAMEFQKRHYDYRDLMRRELSPNN
;
A
#
# COMPACT_ATOMS: atom_id res chain seq x y z
N MET A 1 -2.07 20.12 -23.37
CA MET A 1 -2.05 19.20 -22.21
C MET A 1 -1.66 20.04 -21.00
N THR A 2 -2.58 20.26 -20.08
CA THR A 2 -2.28 21.09 -18.91
C THR A 2 -1.54 20.26 -17.87
N SER A 3 -0.70 20.88 -17.03
CA SER A 3 0.05 20.17 -15.97
C SER A 3 -0.86 19.31 -15.06
N ARG A 4 -2.14 19.67 -14.95
CA ARG A 4 -3.16 18.97 -14.15
C ARG A 4 -3.53 17.60 -14.74
N ASP A 5 -3.50 17.46 -16.06
CA ASP A 5 -3.72 16.18 -16.76
C ASP A 5 -2.52 15.24 -16.54
N ALA A 6 -1.30 15.79 -16.63
CA ALA A 6 -0.07 15.01 -16.47
C ALA A 6 0.11 14.45 -15.03
N THR A 7 -0.23 15.24 -14.00
CA THR A 7 -0.20 14.75 -12.62
C THR A 7 -1.24 13.66 -12.37
N HIS A 8 -2.44 13.82 -12.92
CA HIS A 8 -3.50 12.82 -12.80
C HIS A 8 -3.10 11.50 -13.48
N ASP A 9 -2.61 11.56 -14.71
CA ASP A 9 -2.19 10.38 -15.47
C ASP A 9 -1.00 9.67 -14.80
N PHE A 10 -0.06 10.43 -14.23
CA PHE A 10 1.05 9.88 -13.46
C PHE A 10 0.58 9.16 -12.19
N LEU A 11 -0.37 9.73 -11.45
CA LEU A 11 -0.94 9.10 -10.26
C LEU A 11 -1.71 7.81 -10.62
N ALA A 12 -2.55 7.86 -11.67
CA ALA A 12 -3.28 6.69 -12.14
C ALA A 12 -2.34 5.57 -12.60
N HIS A 13 -1.28 5.92 -13.35
CA HIS A 13 -0.25 4.97 -13.76
C HIS A 13 0.46 4.32 -12.57
N ASN A 14 0.93 5.12 -11.60
CA ASN A 14 1.59 4.59 -10.41
C ASN A 14 0.67 3.70 -9.58
N GLN A 15 -0.61 4.08 -9.44
CA GLN A 15 -1.58 3.25 -8.72
C GLN A 15 -1.75 1.88 -9.40
N ALA A 16 -1.92 1.86 -10.72
CA ALA A 16 -2.03 0.63 -11.49
C ALA A 16 -0.77 -0.25 -11.38
N MET A 17 0.42 0.36 -11.50
CA MET A 17 1.69 -0.35 -11.36
C MET A 17 1.89 -0.92 -9.96
N MET A 18 1.53 -0.18 -8.91
CA MET A 18 1.62 -0.65 -7.53
C MET A 18 0.68 -1.84 -7.27
N HIS A 19 -0.54 -1.83 -7.82
CA HIS A 19 -1.44 -2.99 -7.72
C HIS A 19 -0.84 -4.24 -8.36
N THR A 20 -0.31 -4.11 -9.59
CA THR A 20 0.36 -5.20 -10.30
C THR A 20 1.56 -5.73 -9.51
N TYR A 21 2.40 -4.83 -8.99
CA TYR A 21 3.55 -5.19 -8.17
C TYR A 21 3.15 -5.97 -6.91
N CYS A 22 2.15 -5.49 -6.16
CA CYS A 22 1.68 -6.16 -4.95
C CYS A 22 1.11 -7.56 -5.24
N TYR A 23 0.35 -7.71 -6.34
CA TYR A 23 -0.15 -9.01 -6.78
C TYR A 23 1.01 -9.96 -7.11
N GLN A 24 1.95 -9.53 -7.96
CA GLN A 24 3.09 -10.35 -8.37
C GLN A 24 3.98 -10.73 -7.19
N MET A 25 4.18 -9.82 -6.23
CA MET A 25 4.92 -10.11 -5.01
C MET A 25 4.26 -11.22 -4.18
N ALA A 26 2.93 -11.20 -4.03
CA ALA A 26 2.20 -12.24 -3.33
C ALA A 26 2.25 -13.59 -4.08
N GLU A 27 2.07 -13.55 -5.39
CA GLU A 27 2.12 -14.73 -6.28
C GLU A 27 3.50 -15.38 -6.24
N THR A 28 4.58 -14.63 -6.47
CA THR A 28 5.95 -15.14 -6.41
C THR A 28 6.31 -15.64 -5.01
N TRP A 29 5.83 -15.00 -3.94
CA TRP A 29 6.09 -15.50 -2.59
C TRP A 29 5.45 -16.89 -2.36
N LEU A 30 4.23 -17.13 -2.87
CA LEU A 30 3.58 -18.43 -2.81
C LEU A 30 4.28 -19.48 -3.69
N GLU A 31 4.79 -19.10 -4.87
CA GLU A 31 5.60 -20.00 -5.71
C GLU A 31 6.85 -20.51 -4.97
N LEU A 32 7.46 -19.64 -4.16
CA LEU A 32 8.63 -19.98 -3.34
C LEU A 32 8.28 -20.75 -2.05
N HIS A 33 7.02 -20.68 -1.60
CA HIS A 33 6.54 -21.32 -0.37
C HIS A 33 5.22 -22.08 -0.64
N PRO A 34 5.25 -23.17 -1.42
CA PRO A 34 4.03 -23.84 -1.90
C PRO A 34 3.17 -24.45 -0.79
N GLU A 35 3.76 -24.75 0.37
CA GLU A 35 3.07 -25.31 1.54
C GLU A 35 2.55 -24.22 2.50
N ALA A 36 2.77 -22.94 2.18
CA ALA A 36 2.38 -21.85 3.05
C ALA A 36 0.86 -21.70 3.14
N THR A 37 0.41 -21.44 4.35
CA THR A 37 -0.99 -21.09 4.64
C THR A 37 -1.29 -19.66 4.21
N ALA A 38 -2.58 -19.37 4.00
CA ALA A 38 -3.04 -18.00 3.79
C ALA A 38 -2.66 -17.06 4.96
N SER A 39 -2.56 -17.59 6.20
CA SER A 39 -2.13 -16.79 7.36
C SER A 39 -0.66 -16.37 7.26
N GLU A 40 0.22 -17.23 6.75
CA GLU A 40 1.63 -16.91 6.56
C GLU A 40 1.81 -15.89 5.44
N LEU A 41 1.08 -16.02 4.34
CA LEU A 41 1.04 -15.01 3.29
C LEU A 41 0.59 -13.64 3.84
N LEU A 42 -0.49 -13.61 4.64
CA LEU A 42 -0.96 -12.37 5.26
C LEU A 42 0.05 -11.78 6.26
N GLY A 43 0.82 -12.64 6.95
CA GLY A 43 1.94 -12.22 7.79
C GLY A 43 3.02 -11.51 6.98
N PHE A 44 3.50 -12.16 5.91
CA PHE A 44 4.47 -11.59 4.97
C PHE A 44 4.00 -10.25 4.40
N LEU A 45 2.77 -10.20 3.86
CA LEU A 45 2.22 -8.97 3.27
C LEU A 45 2.08 -7.84 4.30
N ARG A 46 1.79 -8.18 5.57
CA ARG A 46 1.75 -7.19 6.65
C ARG A 46 3.13 -6.61 6.95
N GLU A 47 4.19 -7.42 6.93
CA GLU A 47 5.56 -6.95 7.11
C GLU A 47 6.02 -6.04 5.96
N GLN A 48 5.68 -6.40 4.72
CA GLN A 48 5.96 -5.56 3.55
C GLN A 48 5.20 -4.23 3.64
N ALA A 49 3.92 -4.27 3.99
CA ALA A 49 3.11 -3.08 4.19
C ALA A 49 3.67 -2.19 5.32
N HIS A 50 4.11 -2.77 6.43
CA HIS A 50 4.71 -2.01 7.52
C HIS A 50 6.01 -1.33 7.09
N THR A 51 6.88 -2.04 6.35
CA THR A 51 8.12 -1.47 5.80
C THR A 51 7.82 -0.27 4.88
N ALA A 52 6.84 -0.40 3.99
CA ALA A 52 6.42 0.68 3.11
C ALA A 52 5.84 1.89 3.89
N GLN A 53 5.04 1.63 4.91
CA GLN A 53 4.50 2.68 5.79
C GLN A 53 5.60 3.43 6.53
N THR A 54 6.59 2.73 7.06
CA THR A 54 7.74 3.33 7.74
C THR A 54 8.53 4.23 6.79
N ALA A 55 8.85 3.75 5.59
CA ALA A 55 9.53 4.55 4.57
C ALA A 55 8.73 5.82 4.19
N ALA A 56 7.41 5.71 4.10
CA ALA A 56 6.54 6.85 3.83
C ALA A 56 6.44 7.82 5.03
N ALA A 57 6.47 7.30 6.26
CA ALA A 57 6.52 8.10 7.48
C ALA A 57 7.84 8.87 7.62
N GLU A 58 8.97 8.27 7.28
CA GLU A 58 10.28 8.94 7.24
C GLU A 58 10.29 10.18 6.34
N VAL A 59 9.54 10.15 5.24
CA VAL A 59 9.36 11.33 4.36
C VAL A 59 8.65 12.47 5.09
N TYR A 60 7.62 12.17 5.90
CA TYR A 60 6.92 13.19 6.68
C TYR A 60 7.77 13.72 7.84
N VAL A 61 8.54 12.85 8.50
CA VAL A 61 9.52 13.28 9.51
C VAL A 61 10.52 14.27 8.90
N ALA A 62 11.07 13.93 7.73
CA ALA A 62 12.09 14.74 7.07
C ALA A 62 11.56 16.07 6.50
N LYS A 63 10.32 16.09 5.98
CA LYS A 63 9.76 17.26 5.29
C LYS A 63 8.89 18.16 6.15
N GLU A 64 8.11 17.55 7.05
CA GLU A 64 7.08 18.22 7.85
C GLU A 64 7.50 18.36 9.31
N GLY A 65 8.66 17.82 9.71
CA GLY A 65 9.17 17.90 11.08
C GLY A 65 8.35 17.12 12.10
N MET A 66 7.52 16.16 11.65
CA MET A 66 6.76 15.26 12.51
C MET A 66 7.70 14.34 13.29
N THR A 67 7.28 13.89 14.47
CA THR A 67 7.89 12.70 15.08
C THR A 67 7.50 11.44 14.30
N MET A 68 8.28 10.35 14.45
CA MET A 68 7.96 9.08 13.79
C MET A 68 6.58 8.55 14.18
N ASP A 69 6.21 8.65 15.46
CA ASP A 69 4.92 8.20 15.96
C ASP A 69 3.76 9.00 15.35
N GLU A 70 3.90 10.32 15.23
CA GLU A 70 2.92 11.19 14.58
C GLU A 70 2.78 10.87 13.09
N ALA A 71 3.89 10.67 12.39
CA ALA A 71 3.88 10.31 10.97
C ALA A 71 3.25 8.93 10.71
N MET A 72 3.50 7.95 11.58
CA MET A 72 2.89 6.62 11.50
C MET A 72 1.40 6.66 11.84
N GLU A 73 0.98 7.47 12.80
CA GLU A 73 -0.43 7.67 13.12
C GLU A 73 -1.16 8.41 11.99
N PHE A 74 -0.53 9.40 11.38
CA PHE A 74 -1.03 10.08 10.19
C PHE A 74 -1.27 9.08 9.05
N GLN A 75 -0.29 8.21 8.78
CA GLN A 75 -0.40 7.15 7.79
C GLN A 75 -1.60 6.24 8.04
N LYS A 76 -1.78 5.76 9.27
CA LYS A 76 -2.89 4.88 9.64
C LYS A 76 -4.25 5.56 9.48
N ARG A 77 -4.38 6.82 9.89
CA ARG A 77 -5.67 7.54 9.82
C ARG A 77 -6.09 7.90 8.40
N HIS A 78 -5.13 8.26 7.56
CA HIS A 78 -5.41 8.81 6.23
C HIS A 78 -5.29 7.78 5.11
N TYR A 79 -4.59 6.67 5.34
CA TYR A 79 -4.31 5.65 4.32
C TYR A 79 -4.67 4.23 4.77
N ASP A 80 -5.65 4.08 5.68
CA ASP A 80 -6.35 2.80 5.88
C ASP A 80 -7.45 2.62 4.84
N TYR A 81 -7.16 1.80 3.82
CA TYR A 81 -8.06 1.56 2.71
C TYR A 81 -9.05 0.41 2.97
N ARG A 82 -9.12 -0.17 4.18
CA ARG A 82 -9.97 -1.36 4.41
C ARG A 82 -11.45 -1.10 4.16
N ASP A 83 -11.96 0.09 4.48
CA ASP A 83 -13.35 0.43 4.20
C ASP A 83 -13.63 0.59 2.70
N LEU A 84 -12.67 1.17 1.96
CA LEU A 84 -12.71 1.23 0.50
C LEU A 84 -12.71 -0.19 -0.09
N MET A 85 -11.78 -1.04 0.33
CA MET A 85 -11.64 -2.42 -0.14
C MET A 85 -12.88 -3.26 0.18
N ARG A 86 -13.46 -3.10 1.37
CA ARG A 86 -14.74 -3.76 1.72
C ARG A 86 -15.84 -3.38 0.74
N ARG A 87 -15.93 -2.11 0.35
CA ARG A 87 -16.94 -1.65 -0.62
C ARG A 87 -16.70 -2.22 -2.01
N GLU A 88 -15.46 -2.23 -2.47
CA GLU A 88 -15.09 -2.73 -3.81
C GLU A 88 -15.25 -4.25 -3.94
N LEU A 89 -14.94 -4.99 -2.87
CA LEU A 89 -15.01 -6.45 -2.84
C LEU A 89 -16.38 -6.97 -2.40
N SER A 90 -17.31 -6.10 -2.00
CA SER A 90 -18.67 -6.49 -1.64
C SER A 90 -19.44 -6.87 -2.91
N PRO A 91 -20.14 -8.01 -2.93
CA PRO A 91 -20.80 -8.56 -4.13
C PRO A 91 -22.02 -7.77 -4.65
N ASN A 92 -22.30 -6.57 -4.13
CA ASN A 92 -23.51 -5.78 -4.41
C ASN A 92 -23.22 -4.38 -5.01
N ASN A 93 -22.17 -4.24 -5.82
CA ASN A 93 -22.05 -3.14 -6.78
C ASN A 93 -22.38 -3.63 -8.20
#